data_AF-A0A2V8K580-F1
#
_entry.id   AF-A0A2V8K580-F1
#
_cell.length_a   1.000
_cell.length_b   1.000
_cell.length_c   1.000
_cell.angle_alpha   90.00
_cell.angle_beta   90.00
_cell.angle_gamma   90.00
#
_symmetry.space_group_name_H-M   'P 1'
#
loop_
_entity.id
_entity.type
_entity.pdbx_description
1 polymer ?
#
loop_
_entity_poly.entity_id
_entity_poly.type
_entity_poly.pdbx_seq_one_letter_code
_entity_poly.pdbx_strand_id
1 'polypeptide(L)'
;VSRIHFRGGSHIGISRANPTSDPKYLENVVISLQRLNVTRLLTIGGDDTAYSAMKVEESAAGRLHVVHVPKTIDNDLDLPPTVDTFGFQTARHFGAEIVKNLMVDGKTTSRWYFVTTMGRKAGHLALGIGKAAGATLTLIPEEFPKPLQLKTIVDTLVGAIIKRLSYGRRDGVAMIAEGVVLDVDPGDLSSLHEVERDAHGHLRIAEVNIGEILKAQVTARLKELGVKTTTIVAKNIGYELRCADPIPYDMEYARDLGYCAAKYLLAGGNSAMVSMQGGHFVPIRFSSLIDFETGRTRIRLVDTHSTRYAIARRYMIRLRRDDFDDPHELAKFAATVHMSLEDFRQQFEYLIGYEPPPLFIDAEGEASRGNK
;
A
#
# COMPACT_ATOMS: atom_id res chain seq x y z
N VAL A 1 17.36 -7.91 -26.73
CA VAL A 1 16.15 -7.80 -25.86
C VAL A 1 15.09 -8.89 -26.12
N SER A 2 15.37 -9.97 -26.87
CA SER A 2 14.33 -10.91 -27.35
C SER A 2 13.57 -11.69 -26.27
N ARG A 3 14.19 -11.96 -25.10
CA ARG A 3 13.57 -12.75 -24.01
C ARG A 3 13.66 -12.08 -22.63
N ILE A 4 14.10 -10.83 -22.56
CA ILE A 4 14.31 -10.15 -21.27
C ILE A 4 13.01 -9.90 -20.50
N HIS A 5 11.87 -9.92 -21.18
CA HIS A 5 10.55 -9.71 -20.61
C HIS A 5 10.05 -10.86 -19.71
N PHE A 6 10.73 -12.02 -19.73
CA PHE A 6 10.47 -13.10 -18.78
C PHE A 6 11.18 -12.93 -17.44
N ARG A 7 12.07 -11.94 -17.32
CA ARG A 7 12.92 -11.76 -16.14
C ARG A 7 12.54 -10.51 -15.36
N GLY A 8 12.48 -10.64 -14.04
CA GLY A 8 12.37 -9.53 -13.12
C GLY A 8 13.59 -8.60 -13.16
N GLY A 9 13.45 -7.42 -12.56
CA GLY A 9 14.52 -6.41 -12.49
C GLY A 9 14.65 -5.54 -13.74
N SER A 10 15.75 -4.78 -13.82
CA SER A 10 16.04 -3.85 -14.91
C SER A 10 17.36 -4.19 -15.59
N HIS A 11 17.32 -4.50 -16.90
CA HIS A 11 18.51 -4.79 -17.70
C HIS A 11 19.34 -3.53 -18.00
N ILE A 12 18.71 -2.35 -18.02
CA ILE A 12 19.40 -1.06 -18.25
C ILE A 12 19.89 -0.41 -16.95
N GLY A 13 19.68 -1.09 -15.80
CA GLY A 13 19.96 -0.54 -14.48
C GLY A 13 18.85 0.40 -13.98
N ILE A 14 19.11 1.02 -12.84
CA ILE A 14 18.22 2.01 -12.20
C ILE A 14 19.04 3.25 -11.82
N SER A 15 18.36 4.39 -11.69
CA SER A 15 18.95 5.62 -11.15
C SER A 15 18.04 6.19 -10.07
N ARG A 16 18.63 6.80 -9.04
CA ARG A 16 17.94 7.60 -8.02
C ARG A 16 18.20 9.10 -8.19
N ALA A 17 18.76 9.52 -9.33
CA ALA A 17 19.04 10.92 -9.58
C ALA A 17 17.73 11.72 -9.65
N ASN A 18 17.68 12.84 -8.94
CA ASN A 18 16.58 13.78 -8.98
C ASN A 18 17.02 15.08 -9.67
N PRO A 19 16.80 15.22 -10.99
CA PRO A 19 17.21 16.41 -11.73
C PRO A 19 16.35 17.63 -11.38
N THR A 20 15.22 17.50 -10.68
CA THR A 20 14.35 18.63 -10.33
C THR A 20 14.85 19.43 -9.12
N SER A 21 15.96 19.02 -8.51
CA SER A 21 16.54 19.69 -7.34
C SER A 21 17.26 20.99 -7.67
N ASP A 22 17.76 21.14 -8.90
CA ASP A 22 18.40 22.36 -9.40
C ASP A 22 17.98 22.56 -10.87
N PRO A 23 17.48 23.74 -11.27
CA PRO A 23 17.19 24.05 -12.67
C PRO A 23 18.34 23.74 -13.65
N LYS A 24 19.60 23.88 -13.20
CA LYS A 24 20.79 23.52 -14.00
C LYS A 24 20.84 22.02 -14.30
N TYR A 25 20.37 21.16 -13.40
CA TYR A 25 20.34 19.73 -13.64
C TYR A 25 19.31 19.35 -14.69
N LEU A 26 18.13 20.00 -14.70
CA LEU A 26 17.14 19.84 -15.77
C LEU A 26 17.75 20.22 -17.12
N GLU A 27 18.40 21.38 -17.21
CA GLU A 27 19.03 21.84 -18.44
C GLU A 27 20.15 20.89 -18.88
N ASN A 28 20.98 20.40 -17.95
CA ASN A 28 22.02 19.40 -18.22
C ASN A 28 21.44 18.10 -18.79
N VAL A 29 20.29 17.63 -18.28
CA VAL A 29 19.60 16.45 -18.84
C VAL A 29 19.22 16.71 -20.29
N VAL A 30 18.58 17.85 -20.58
CA VAL A 30 18.16 18.19 -21.95
C VAL A 30 19.36 18.31 -22.89
N ILE A 31 20.40 19.06 -22.51
CA ILE A 31 21.62 19.23 -23.32
C ILE A 31 22.31 17.90 -23.57
N SER A 32 22.39 17.03 -22.55
CA SER A 32 23.04 15.72 -22.68
C SER A 32 22.28 14.84 -23.68
N LEU A 33 20.95 14.81 -23.60
CA LEU A 33 20.11 14.08 -24.56
C LEU A 33 20.24 14.65 -25.98
N GLN A 34 20.28 15.97 -26.13
CA GLN A 34 20.49 16.62 -27.44
C GLN A 34 21.86 16.28 -28.04
N ARG A 35 22.93 16.26 -27.23
CA ARG A 35 24.27 15.84 -27.69
C ARG A 35 24.31 14.39 -28.18
N LEU A 36 23.42 13.54 -27.66
CA LEU A 36 23.23 12.16 -28.09
C LEU A 36 22.22 12.02 -29.26
N ASN A 37 21.75 13.14 -29.83
CA ASN A 37 20.71 13.20 -30.85
C ASN A 37 19.38 12.53 -30.44
N VAL A 38 19.09 12.51 -29.14
CA VAL A 38 17.83 11.98 -28.60
C VAL A 38 16.76 13.06 -28.69
N THR A 39 15.70 12.77 -29.45
CA THR A 39 14.54 13.66 -29.63
C THR A 39 13.30 13.20 -28.88
N ARG A 40 13.33 11.96 -28.35
CA ARG A 40 12.21 11.31 -27.67
C ARG A 40 12.72 10.57 -26.45
N LEU A 41 12.10 10.80 -25.31
CA LEU A 41 12.44 10.18 -24.03
C LEU A 41 11.22 9.43 -23.49
N LEU A 42 11.39 8.13 -23.27
CA LEU A 42 10.45 7.31 -22.53
C LEU A 42 11.02 7.08 -21.13
N THR A 43 10.30 7.54 -20.11
CA THR A 43 10.65 7.34 -18.71
C THR A 43 9.80 6.23 -18.10
N ILE A 44 10.37 5.47 -17.16
CA ILE A 44 9.70 4.34 -16.50
C ILE A 44 9.92 4.49 -14.99
N GLY A 45 8.87 4.68 -14.21
CA GLY A 45 9.04 4.93 -12.78
C GLY A 45 7.76 5.18 -12.02
N GLY A 46 7.92 5.51 -10.73
CA GLY A 46 6.82 5.92 -9.87
C GLY A 46 6.58 7.43 -9.97
N ASP A 47 5.95 7.98 -8.94
CA ASP A 47 5.53 9.38 -8.84
C ASP A 47 6.69 10.37 -9.00
N ASP A 48 7.82 10.14 -8.31
CA ASP A 48 9.01 11.01 -8.41
C ASP A 48 9.57 11.05 -9.85
N THR A 49 9.51 9.93 -10.55
CA THR A 49 9.96 9.84 -11.96
C THR A 49 8.97 10.49 -12.90
N ALA A 50 7.66 10.34 -12.66
CA ALA A 50 6.62 11.02 -13.43
C ALA A 50 6.77 12.55 -13.30
N TYR A 51 6.99 13.05 -12.08
CA TYR A 51 7.27 14.45 -11.82
C TYR A 51 8.56 14.93 -12.51
N SER A 52 9.64 14.15 -12.40
CA SER A 52 10.90 14.46 -13.10
C SER A 52 10.74 14.50 -14.63
N ALA A 53 9.97 13.56 -15.20
CA ALA A 53 9.69 13.51 -16.62
C ALA A 53 8.94 14.76 -17.10
N MET A 54 7.96 15.21 -16.33
CA MET A 54 7.24 16.45 -16.58
C MET A 54 8.16 17.68 -16.52
N LYS A 55 9.02 17.79 -15.51
CA LYS A 55 9.95 18.93 -15.40
C LYS A 55 11.02 18.94 -16.48
N VAL A 56 11.49 17.78 -16.92
CA VAL A 56 12.40 17.66 -18.07
C VAL A 56 11.69 18.07 -19.36
N GLU A 57 10.42 17.70 -19.53
CA GLU A 57 9.61 18.09 -20.69
C GLU A 57 9.39 19.61 -20.74
N GLU A 58 8.98 20.22 -19.63
CA GLU A 58 8.84 21.68 -19.49
C GLU A 58 10.16 22.39 -19.85
N SER A 59 11.28 21.94 -19.28
CA SER A 59 12.62 22.50 -19.54
C SER A 59 13.10 22.32 -20.98
N ALA A 60 12.68 21.24 -21.65
CA ALA A 60 13.01 20.98 -23.03
C ALA A 60 12.34 21.97 -23.99
N ALA A 61 11.20 22.56 -23.62
CA ALA A 61 10.48 23.56 -24.43
C ALA A 61 10.30 23.10 -25.89
N GLY A 62 9.84 21.86 -26.09
CA GLY A 62 9.61 21.26 -27.40
C GLY A 62 10.84 20.65 -28.08
N ARG A 63 12.05 20.80 -27.52
CA ARG A 63 13.28 20.16 -28.05
C ARG A 63 13.32 18.64 -27.82
N LEU A 64 12.52 18.14 -26.88
CA LEU A 64 12.45 16.74 -26.48
C LEU A 64 11.00 16.38 -26.21
N HIS A 65 10.51 15.29 -26.82
CA HIS A 65 9.22 14.74 -26.48
C HIS A 65 9.37 13.72 -25.34
N VAL A 66 8.60 13.88 -24.27
CA VAL A 66 8.69 13.03 -23.08
C VAL A 66 7.37 12.33 -22.82
N VAL A 67 7.44 11.01 -22.62
CA VAL A 67 6.31 10.17 -22.22
C VAL A 67 6.72 9.31 -21.03
N HIS A 68 5.79 9.07 -20.11
CA HIS A 68 6.01 8.30 -18.90
C HIS A 68 5.21 6.99 -18.89
N VAL A 69 5.85 5.90 -18.50
CA VAL A 69 5.21 4.59 -18.29
C VAL A 69 5.08 4.33 -16.78
N PRO A 70 3.86 4.13 -16.27
CA PRO A 70 3.57 4.08 -14.83
C PRO A 70 4.04 2.79 -14.15
N LYS A 71 5.18 2.85 -13.46
CA LYS A 71 5.78 1.72 -12.73
C LYS A 71 5.76 1.95 -11.22
N THR A 72 4.91 1.24 -10.52
CA THR A 72 4.99 1.10 -9.06
C THR A 72 4.33 -0.22 -8.65
N ILE A 73 4.87 -0.90 -7.64
CA ILE A 73 4.20 -2.07 -7.05
C ILE A 73 3.19 -1.65 -5.99
N ASP A 74 3.23 -0.39 -5.54
CA ASP A 74 2.35 0.15 -4.51
C ASP A 74 0.99 0.60 -5.09
N ASN A 75 0.86 0.59 -6.42
CA ASN A 75 -0.37 0.93 -7.16
C ASN A 75 -0.92 2.33 -6.89
N ASP A 76 -0.03 3.27 -6.58
CA ASP A 76 -0.34 4.58 -5.99
C ASP A 76 -0.18 5.77 -6.95
N LEU A 77 0.13 5.52 -8.22
CA LEU A 77 0.06 6.55 -9.27
C LEU A 77 -1.39 6.92 -9.57
N ASP A 78 -1.63 8.20 -9.88
CA ASP A 78 -2.95 8.77 -10.22
C ASP A 78 -3.46 8.28 -11.59
N LEU A 79 -3.84 7.01 -11.61
CA LEU A 79 -4.52 6.33 -12.71
C LEU A 79 -5.98 6.06 -12.32
N PRO A 80 -6.90 5.89 -13.28
CA PRO A 80 -8.28 5.53 -12.98
C PRO A 80 -8.37 4.32 -12.02
N PRO A 81 -9.35 4.25 -11.11
CA PRO A 81 -9.40 3.23 -10.04
C PRO A 81 -9.36 1.77 -10.51
N THR A 82 -9.71 1.50 -11.77
CA THR A 82 -9.72 0.17 -12.37
C THR A 82 -8.43 -0.19 -13.11
N VAL A 83 -7.48 0.74 -13.21
CA VAL A 83 -6.24 0.59 -13.98
C VAL A 83 -5.07 0.42 -13.02
N ASP A 84 -4.51 -0.77 -12.97
CA ASP A 84 -3.32 -1.01 -12.16
C ASP A 84 -2.06 -0.41 -12.80
N THR A 85 -1.05 -0.13 -11.99
CA THR A 85 0.31 0.12 -12.44
C THR A 85 1.01 -1.22 -12.66
N PHE A 86 1.92 -1.29 -13.64
CA PHE A 86 2.55 -2.59 -13.93
C PHE A 86 3.50 -3.00 -12.81
N GLY A 87 3.51 -4.31 -12.53
CA GLY A 87 4.26 -4.95 -11.44
C GLY A 87 3.43 -5.16 -10.17
N PHE A 88 2.32 -4.44 -9.99
CA PHE A 88 1.43 -4.60 -8.83
C PHE A 88 0.82 -6.00 -8.76
N GLN A 89 0.31 -6.53 -9.88
CA GLN A 89 -0.34 -7.85 -9.89
C GLN A 89 0.65 -8.99 -9.64
N THR A 90 1.87 -8.88 -10.18
CA THR A 90 2.98 -9.80 -9.88
C THR A 90 3.34 -9.76 -8.40
N ALA A 91 3.56 -8.57 -7.83
CA ALA A 91 3.89 -8.43 -6.41
C ALA A 91 2.76 -8.98 -5.51
N ARG A 92 1.50 -8.70 -5.87
CA ARG A 92 0.31 -9.25 -5.20
C ARG A 92 0.25 -10.78 -5.28
N HIS A 93 0.56 -11.36 -6.43
CA HIS A 93 0.54 -12.81 -6.64
C HIS A 93 1.52 -13.52 -5.70
N PHE A 94 2.80 -13.16 -5.77
CA PHE A 94 3.83 -13.78 -4.91
C PHE A 94 3.65 -13.43 -3.44
N GLY A 95 3.20 -12.21 -3.13
CA GLY A 95 2.88 -11.81 -1.77
C GLY A 95 1.78 -12.68 -1.16
N ALA A 96 0.73 -12.98 -1.93
CA ALA A 96 -0.32 -13.89 -1.50
C ALA A 96 0.20 -15.33 -1.27
N GLU A 97 1.13 -15.82 -2.09
CA GLU A 97 1.76 -17.13 -1.89
C GLU A 97 2.56 -17.21 -0.59
N ILE A 98 3.37 -16.19 -0.30
CA ILE A 98 4.12 -16.11 0.95
C ILE A 98 3.15 -16.11 2.14
N VAL A 99 2.12 -15.26 2.10
CA VAL A 99 1.16 -15.13 3.21
C VAL A 99 0.38 -16.43 3.43
N LYS A 100 -0.04 -17.14 2.39
CA LYS A 100 -0.66 -18.48 2.53
C LYS A 100 0.25 -19.46 3.27
N ASN A 101 1.55 -19.49 2.94
CA ASN A 101 2.51 -20.36 3.61
C ASN A 101 2.66 -19.99 5.09
N LEU A 102 2.70 -18.69 5.40
CA LEU A 102 2.72 -18.19 6.79
C LEU A 102 1.44 -18.52 7.55
N MET A 103 0.27 -18.51 6.90
CA MET A 103 -0.99 -18.92 7.52
C MET A 103 -0.99 -20.41 7.88
N VAL A 104 -0.43 -21.27 7.02
CA VAL A 104 -0.28 -22.72 7.30
C VAL A 104 0.68 -22.96 8.45
N ASP A 105 1.84 -22.28 8.47
CA ASP A 105 2.79 -22.37 9.59
C ASP A 105 2.16 -21.83 10.89
N GLY A 106 1.51 -20.67 10.81
CA GLY A 106 0.80 -20.02 11.90
C GLY A 106 -0.18 -20.97 12.58
N LYS A 107 -1.02 -21.63 11.78
CA LYS A 107 -1.98 -22.64 12.25
C LYS A 107 -1.29 -23.84 12.90
N THR A 108 -0.23 -24.36 12.29
CA THR A 108 0.51 -25.54 12.78
C THR A 108 1.21 -25.28 14.11
N THR A 109 1.73 -24.07 14.29
CA THR A 109 2.60 -23.72 15.42
C THR A 109 1.94 -22.81 16.45
N SER A 110 0.65 -22.49 16.27
CA SER A 110 -0.14 -21.60 17.15
C SER A 110 0.49 -20.22 17.34
N ARG A 111 0.95 -19.60 16.25
CA ARG A 111 1.60 -18.27 16.27
C ARG A 111 0.91 -17.26 15.39
N TRP A 112 1.22 -16.00 15.67
CA TRP A 112 0.85 -14.87 14.84
C TRP A 112 2.03 -14.39 14.00
N TYR A 113 1.74 -14.05 12.74
CA TYR A 113 2.68 -13.35 11.87
C TYR A 113 2.22 -11.92 11.67
N PHE A 114 3.12 -10.97 11.93
CA PHE A 114 2.96 -9.57 11.52
C PHE A 114 3.81 -9.37 10.28
N VAL A 115 3.15 -9.20 9.14
CA VAL A 115 3.78 -9.13 7.83
C VAL A 115 3.68 -7.70 7.32
N THR A 116 4.79 -6.98 7.35
CA THR A 116 4.89 -5.63 6.81
C THR A 116 5.18 -5.69 5.31
N THR A 117 4.47 -4.90 4.52
CA THR A 117 4.71 -4.75 3.07
C THR A 117 5.08 -3.32 2.71
N MET A 118 5.74 -3.18 1.54
CA MET A 118 5.88 -1.88 0.88
C MET A 118 4.50 -1.24 0.64
N GLY A 119 4.48 0.10 0.61
CA GLY A 119 3.25 0.88 0.49
C GLY A 119 3.33 2.14 1.36
N ARG A 120 4.26 3.04 1.01
CA ARG A 120 4.59 4.21 1.84
C ARG A 120 3.44 5.19 1.96
N LYS A 121 2.76 5.45 0.84
CA LYS A 121 1.72 6.49 0.72
C LYS A 121 0.31 5.91 0.68
N ALA A 122 0.17 4.65 0.26
CA ALA A 122 -1.11 3.98 0.08
C ALA A 122 -1.02 2.49 0.43
N GLY A 123 -2.14 1.93 0.86
CA GLY A 123 -2.25 0.54 1.32
C GLY A 123 -2.64 -0.50 0.27
N HIS A 124 -2.64 -0.16 -1.03
CA HIS A 124 -3.14 -1.06 -2.08
C HIS A 124 -2.44 -2.42 -2.10
N LEU A 125 -1.13 -2.46 -1.93
CA LEU A 125 -0.36 -3.71 -1.95
C LEU A 125 -0.70 -4.60 -0.75
N ALA A 126 -0.69 -4.04 0.46
CA ALA A 126 -1.06 -4.77 1.69
C ALA A 126 -2.50 -5.32 1.58
N LEU A 127 -3.46 -4.46 1.21
CA LEU A 127 -4.86 -4.85 1.05
C LEU A 127 -5.03 -5.89 -0.06
N GLY A 128 -4.35 -5.71 -1.18
CA GLY A 128 -4.39 -6.61 -2.33
C GLY A 128 -3.90 -8.02 -1.98
N ILE A 129 -2.78 -8.12 -1.26
CA ILE A 129 -2.21 -9.37 -0.75
C ILE A 129 -3.13 -9.98 0.30
N GLY A 130 -3.52 -9.20 1.32
CA GLY A 130 -4.34 -9.67 2.43
C GLY A 130 -5.69 -10.21 1.98
N LYS A 131 -6.37 -9.49 1.06
CA LYS A 131 -7.63 -9.93 0.46
C LYS A 131 -7.45 -11.19 -0.40
N ALA A 132 -6.35 -11.31 -1.13
CA ALA A 132 -6.08 -12.49 -1.99
C ALA A 132 -5.79 -13.75 -1.17
N ALA A 133 -5.01 -13.62 -0.09
CA ALA A 133 -4.61 -14.73 0.75
C ALA A 133 -5.65 -15.12 1.80
N GLY A 134 -6.61 -14.23 2.10
CA GLY A 134 -7.50 -14.39 3.24
C GLY A 134 -6.77 -14.18 4.57
N ALA A 135 -5.86 -13.20 4.62
CA ALA A 135 -5.16 -12.84 5.84
C ALA A 135 -6.17 -12.51 6.95
N THR A 136 -5.76 -12.73 8.21
CA THR A 136 -6.64 -12.55 9.36
C THR A 136 -7.14 -11.11 9.45
N LEU A 137 -6.24 -10.15 9.27
CA LEU A 137 -6.59 -8.75 9.06
C LEU A 137 -5.53 -8.05 8.22
N THR A 138 -5.89 -6.91 7.66
CA THR A 138 -4.98 -6.02 6.95
C THR A 138 -5.19 -4.61 7.45
N LEU A 139 -4.09 -3.94 7.81
CA LEU A 139 -4.06 -2.55 8.21
C LEU A 139 -3.45 -1.71 7.08
N ILE A 140 -4.14 -0.64 6.72
CA ILE A 140 -3.73 0.32 5.69
C ILE A 140 -3.81 1.75 6.25
N PRO A 141 -2.95 2.70 5.83
CA PRO A 141 -2.98 4.05 6.39
C PRO A 141 -4.33 4.74 6.21
N GLU A 142 -5.02 4.49 5.09
CA GLU A 142 -6.27 5.15 4.72
C GLU A 142 -7.46 4.86 5.64
N GLU A 143 -7.41 3.80 6.45
CA GLU A 143 -8.53 3.42 7.32
C GLU A 143 -8.51 4.12 8.69
N PHE A 144 -7.44 4.84 9.01
CA PHE A 144 -7.24 5.44 10.32
C PHE A 144 -7.51 6.95 10.31
N PRO A 145 -8.11 7.50 11.38
CA PRO A 145 -8.21 8.94 11.55
C PRO A 145 -6.83 9.56 11.76
N LYS A 146 -6.66 10.82 11.34
CA LYS A 146 -5.44 11.60 11.57
C LYS A 146 -5.67 12.66 12.65
N PRO A 147 -4.73 12.87 13.60
CA PRO A 147 -3.46 12.14 13.77
C PRO A 147 -3.67 10.70 14.27
N LEU A 148 -2.88 9.76 13.74
CA LEU A 148 -2.96 8.36 14.14
C LEU A 148 -2.14 8.12 15.40
N GLN A 149 -2.77 7.52 16.40
CA GLN A 149 -2.09 7.11 17.64
C GLN A 149 -1.60 5.66 17.53
N LEU A 150 -0.40 5.38 18.04
CA LEU A 150 0.15 4.02 18.06
C LEU A 150 -0.78 3.05 18.79
N LYS A 151 -1.42 3.51 19.87
CA LYS A 151 -2.39 2.75 20.66
C LYS A 151 -3.52 2.19 19.81
N THR A 152 -4.05 2.95 18.84
CA THR A 152 -5.13 2.49 17.95
C THR A 152 -4.71 1.30 17.09
N ILE A 153 -3.47 1.30 16.59
CA ILE A 153 -2.92 0.17 15.82
C ILE A 153 -2.76 -1.05 16.74
N VAL A 154 -2.16 -0.86 17.91
CA VAL A 154 -1.91 -1.91 18.89
C VAL A 154 -3.22 -2.55 19.36
N ASP A 155 -4.20 -1.76 19.78
CA ASP A 155 -5.48 -2.29 20.27
C ASP A 155 -6.30 -2.91 19.14
N THR A 156 -6.15 -2.47 17.88
CA THR A 156 -6.74 -3.16 16.72
C THR A 156 -6.17 -4.57 16.55
N LEU A 157 -4.85 -4.72 16.64
CA LEU A 157 -4.17 -6.03 16.54
C LEU A 157 -4.54 -6.92 17.74
N VAL A 158 -4.54 -6.36 18.94
CA VAL A 158 -4.94 -7.05 20.18
C VAL A 158 -6.39 -7.51 20.11
N GLY A 159 -7.31 -6.65 19.67
CA GLY A 159 -8.73 -6.99 19.50
C GLY A 159 -8.94 -8.15 18.53
N ALA A 160 -8.18 -8.19 17.43
CA ALA A 160 -8.19 -9.32 16.49
C ALA A 160 -7.67 -10.62 17.14
N ILE A 161 -6.61 -10.53 17.95
CA ILE A 161 -6.07 -11.67 18.72
C ILE A 161 -7.10 -12.17 19.73
N ILE A 162 -7.70 -11.30 20.54
CA ILE A 162 -8.73 -11.64 21.52
C ILE A 162 -9.91 -12.31 20.84
N LYS A 163 -10.42 -11.72 19.76
CA LYS A 163 -11.53 -12.28 19.00
C LYS A 163 -11.24 -13.69 18.51
N ARG A 164 -10.05 -13.94 17.96
CA ARG A 164 -9.66 -15.30 17.53
C ARG A 164 -9.49 -16.27 18.68
N LEU A 165 -8.89 -15.83 19.78
CA LEU A 165 -8.74 -16.65 20.99
C LEU A 165 -10.08 -17.08 21.56
N SER A 166 -11.08 -16.19 21.55
CA SER A 166 -12.45 -16.48 21.99
C SER A 166 -13.14 -17.58 21.15
N TYR A 167 -12.71 -17.74 19.89
CA TYR A 167 -13.14 -18.81 18.99
C TYR A 167 -12.22 -20.04 19.01
N GLY A 168 -11.33 -20.15 20.00
CA GLY A 168 -10.40 -21.28 20.16
C GLY A 168 -9.23 -21.28 19.16
N ARG A 169 -8.98 -20.17 18.46
CA ARG A 169 -7.90 -20.04 17.47
C ARG A 169 -6.76 -19.18 18.00
N ARG A 170 -5.56 -19.75 18.05
CA ARG A 170 -4.34 -19.08 18.57
C ARG A 170 -3.41 -18.56 17.49
N ASP A 171 -3.69 -18.91 16.23
CA ASP A 171 -2.95 -18.53 15.04
C ASP A 171 -3.52 -17.27 14.39
N GLY A 172 -2.72 -16.56 13.59
CA GLY A 172 -3.21 -15.48 12.74
C GLY A 172 -2.13 -14.85 11.88
N VAL A 173 -2.53 -14.11 10.84
CA VAL A 173 -1.60 -13.31 10.02
C VAL A 173 -2.18 -11.92 9.83
N ALA A 174 -1.47 -10.91 10.32
CA ALA A 174 -1.78 -9.50 10.14
C ALA A 174 -0.90 -8.94 9.02
N MET A 175 -1.53 -8.46 7.95
CA MET A 175 -0.86 -7.66 6.92
C MET A 175 -0.83 -6.20 7.37
N ILE A 176 0.31 -5.54 7.20
CA ILE A 176 0.49 -4.15 7.67
C ILE A 176 1.20 -3.39 6.56
N ALA A 177 0.54 -2.38 5.98
CA ALA A 177 1.23 -1.46 5.08
C ALA A 177 2.23 -0.62 5.89
N GLU A 178 3.47 -0.47 5.40
CA GLU A 178 4.48 0.34 6.09
C GLU A 178 4.01 1.77 6.37
N GLY A 179 3.17 2.34 5.49
CA GLY A 179 2.57 3.67 5.64
C GLY A 179 1.75 3.86 6.91
N VAL A 180 1.21 2.78 7.51
CA VAL A 180 0.42 2.86 8.76
C VAL A 180 1.24 3.47 9.89
N VAL A 181 2.53 3.13 10.01
CA VAL A 181 3.38 3.67 11.09
C VAL A 181 3.91 5.06 10.76
N LEU A 182 3.96 5.43 9.48
CA LEU A 182 4.42 6.77 9.06
C LEU A 182 3.42 7.87 9.36
N ASP A 183 2.14 7.51 9.38
CA ASP A 183 1.06 8.42 9.76
C ASP A 183 0.90 8.55 11.29
N VAL A 184 1.67 7.78 12.09
CA VAL A 184 1.65 7.88 13.56
C VAL A 184 2.29 9.19 14.00
N ASP A 185 1.69 9.82 15.02
CA ASP A 185 2.21 11.06 15.61
C ASP A 185 3.69 10.89 16.02
N PRO A 186 4.59 11.80 15.60
CA PRO A 186 6.00 11.74 15.97
C PRO A 186 6.25 11.73 17.49
N GLY A 187 5.37 12.32 18.29
CA GLY A 187 5.40 12.28 19.75
C GLY A 187 5.23 10.86 20.29
N ASP A 188 4.33 10.06 19.70
CA ASP A 188 4.16 8.64 20.04
C ASP A 188 5.40 7.82 19.63
N LEU A 189 6.00 8.14 18.47
CA LEU A 189 7.19 7.46 17.95
C LEU A 189 8.49 7.86 18.66
N SER A 190 8.54 9.01 19.34
CA SER A 190 9.74 9.50 20.04
C SER A 190 10.20 8.60 21.20
N SER A 191 9.30 7.74 21.68
CA SER A 191 9.59 6.68 22.66
C SER A 191 10.35 5.48 22.06
N LEU A 192 10.44 5.40 20.72
CA LEU A 192 11.11 4.33 19.99
C LEU A 192 12.54 4.77 19.68
N HIS A 193 13.51 4.26 20.45
CA HIS A 193 14.92 4.64 20.42
C HIS A 193 15.70 4.35 19.11
N GLU A 194 15.03 3.91 18.02
CA GLU A 194 15.68 3.33 16.83
C GLU A 194 15.19 3.91 15.49
N VAL A 195 14.99 5.23 15.38
CA VAL A 195 14.54 5.83 14.11
C VAL A 195 15.66 6.64 13.45
N GLU A 196 16.35 6.02 12.48
CA GLU A 196 17.31 6.72 11.61
C GLU A 196 16.59 7.58 10.55
N ARG A 197 17.23 8.67 10.10
CA ARG A 197 16.75 9.57 9.03
C ARG A 197 17.71 9.58 7.84
N ASP A 198 17.18 9.70 6.63
CA ASP A 198 17.96 9.77 5.39
C ASP A 198 18.45 11.19 5.09
N ALA A 199 19.23 11.33 4.01
CA ALA A 199 19.81 12.61 3.56
C ALA A 199 18.77 13.67 3.15
N HIS A 200 17.49 13.29 3.03
CA HIS A 200 16.38 14.18 2.71
C HIS A 200 15.51 14.48 3.95
N GLY A 201 15.92 14.03 5.14
CA GLY A 201 15.20 14.24 6.40
C GLY A 201 14.00 13.32 6.59
N HIS A 202 13.78 12.36 5.69
CA HIS A 202 12.76 11.32 5.87
C HIS A 202 13.27 10.23 6.79
N LEU A 203 12.39 9.54 7.52
CA LEU A 203 12.78 8.35 8.26
C LEU A 203 13.32 7.27 7.29
N ARG A 204 14.42 6.60 7.63
CA ARG A 204 14.95 5.43 6.91
C ARG A 204 14.10 4.21 7.24
N ILE A 205 12.93 4.18 6.62
CA ILE A 205 11.83 3.26 7.00
C ILE A 205 12.11 1.81 6.58
N ALA A 206 12.92 1.61 5.54
CA ALA A 206 13.40 0.27 5.19
C ALA A 206 14.23 -0.39 6.31
N GLU A 207 14.70 0.40 7.27
CA GLU A 207 15.48 -0.03 8.45
C GLU A 207 14.68 0.14 9.76
N VAL A 208 13.57 0.88 9.79
CA VAL A 208 12.65 0.91 10.93
C VAL A 208 11.93 -0.42 10.98
N ASN A 209 12.22 -1.22 12.02
CA ASN A 209 11.61 -2.53 12.18
C ASN A 209 10.19 -2.43 12.74
N ILE A 210 9.27 -1.86 11.94
CA ILE A 210 7.85 -1.66 12.25
C ILE A 210 7.21 -2.94 12.84
N GLY A 211 7.50 -4.08 12.20
CA GLY A 211 6.98 -5.37 12.65
C GLY A 211 7.45 -5.74 14.06
N GLU A 212 8.72 -5.52 14.40
CA GLU A 212 9.24 -5.76 15.75
C GLU A 212 8.72 -4.76 16.78
N ILE A 213 8.55 -3.48 16.40
CA ILE A 213 7.93 -2.47 17.28
C ILE A 213 6.49 -2.87 17.63
N LEU A 214 5.67 -3.19 16.63
CA LEU A 214 4.28 -3.59 16.85
C LEU A 214 4.20 -4.91 17.61
N LYS A 215 5.08 -5.87 17.32
CA LYS A 215 5.21 -7.12 18.08
C LYS A 215 5.49 -6.83 19.56
N ALA A 216 6.43 -5.96 19.88
CA ALA A 216 6.78 -5.62 21.26
C ALA A 216 5.59 -4.96 21.98
N GLN A 217 4.97 -3.96 21.36
CA GLN A 217 3.84 -3.23 21.94
C GLN A 217 2.60 -4.11 22.12
N VAL A 218 2.25 -4.93 21.12
CA VAL A 218 1.14 -5.89 21.23
C VAL A 218 1.43 -6.95 22.28
N THR A 219 2.67 -7.45 22.38
CA THR A 219 3.04 -8.44 23.40
C THR A 219 2.91 -7.86 24.81
N ALA A 220 3.39 -6.62 25.02
CA ALA A 220 3.24 -5.92 26.30
C ALA A 220 1.75 -5.73 26.64
N ARG A 221 0.96 -5.26 25.67
CA ARG A 221 -0.48 -5.05 25.84
C ARG A 221 -1.23 -6.34 26.17
N LEU A 222 -0.94 -7.45 25.48
CA LEU A 222 -1.53 -8.76 25.79
C LEU A 222 -1.18 -9.25 27.20
N LYS A 223 0.05 -8.97 27.66
CA LYS A 223 0.50 -9.33 29.01
C LYS A 223 -0.25 -8.54 30.08
N GLU A 224 -0.48 -7.24 29.87
CA GLU A 224 -1.33 -6.42 30.75
C GLU A 224 -2.75 -6.98 30.87
N LEU A 225 -3.27 -7.53 29.78
CA LEU A 225 -4.60 -8.15 29.71
C LEU A 225 -4.64 -9.61 30.19
N GLY A 226 -3.55 -10.13 30.77
CA GLY A 226 -3.49 -11.50 31.28
C GLY A 226 -3.53 -12.60 30.21
N VAL A 227 -3.36 -12.26 28.93
CA VAL A 227 -3.35 -13.23 27.84
C VAL A 227 -2.02 -13.96 27.81
N LYS A 228 -2.05 -15.31 27.91
CA LYS A 228 -0.85 -16.15 27.80
C LYS A 228 -0.10 -15.88 26.50
N THR A 229 1.22 -16.01 26.55
CA THR A 229 2.16 -15.65 25.49
C THR A 229 1.74 -16.24 24.14
N THR A 230 1.18 -15.38 23.30
CA THR A 230 1.00 -15.65 21.88
C THR A 230 2.33 -15.35 21.21
N THR A 231 2.96 -16.35 20.60
CA THR A 231 4.20 -16.10 19.85
C THR A 231 3.85 -15.24 18.64
N ILE A 232 4.44 -14.06 18.56
CA ILE A 232 4.32 -13.15 17.42
C ILE A 232 5.66 -13.12 16.70
N VAL A 233 5.64 -13.30 15.38
CA VAL A 233 6.82 -13.23 14.51
C VAL A 233 6.63 -12.08 13.53
N ALA A 234 7.57 -11.14 13.52
CA ALA A 234 7.62 -10.09 12.51
C ALA A 234 8.31 -10.59 11.24
N LYS A 235 7.73 -10.24 10.09
CA LYS A 235 8.30 -10.49 8.76
C LYS A 235 8.09 -9.26 7.90
N ASN A 236 9.07 -8.95 7.07
CA ASN A 236 8.95 -7.92 6.04
C ASN A 236 9.02 -8.63 4.69
N ILE A 237 8.10 -8.29 3.79
CA ILE A 237 8.12 -8.77 2.41
C ILE A 237 8.06 -7.57 1.47
N GLY A 238 8.90 -7.57 0.43
CA GLY A 238 8.89 -6.51 -0.58
C GLY A 238 10.01 -6.63 -1.60
N TYR A 239 11.25 -6.92 -1.16
CA TYR A 239 12.37 -7.10 -2.08
C TYR A 239 12.20 -8.34 -2.95
N GLU A 240 11.75 -9.44 -2.37
CA GLU A 240 11.37 -10.66 -3.07
C GLU A 240 10.19 -10.45 -4.01
N LEU A 241 9.27 -9.53 -3.70
CA LEU A 241 8.09 -9.25 -4.52
C LEU A 241 8.45 -8.44 -5.77
N ARG A 242 9.26 -7.40 -5.61
CA ARG A 242 9.61 -6.47 -6.70
C ARG A 242 10.67 -7.01 -7.68
N CYS A 243 11.38 -8.06 -7.28
CA CYS A 243 12.41 -8.70 -8.08
C CYS A 243 11.93 -9.99 -8.76
N ALA A 244 10.71 -10.44 -8.48
CA ALA A 244 10.15 -11.66 -9.05
C ALA A 244 9.99 -11.53 -10.57
N ASP A 245 10.08 -12.67 -11.25
CA ASP A 245 9.72 -12.76 -12.67
C ASP A 245 8.23 -12.42 -12.83
N PRO A 246 7.83 -11.59 -13.82
CA PRO A 246 6.46 -11.13 -13.95
C PRO A 246 5.48 -12.29 -14.19
N ILE A 247 4.24 -12.16 -13.73
CA ILE A 247 3.15 -13.08 -14.12
C ILE A 247 2.62 -12.71 -15.51
N PRO A 248 1.87 -13.60 -16.21
CA PRO A 248 1.38 -13.31 -17.57
C PRO A 248 0.66 -11.97 -17.72
N TYR A 249 -0.14 -11.57 -16.72
CA TYR A 249 -0.82 -10.27 -16.72
C TYR A 249 0.14 -9.09 -16.88
N ASP A 250 1.19 -9.00 -16.03
CA ASP A 250 2.14 -7.89 -16.11
C ASP A 250 3.08 -8.02 -17.32
N MET A 251 3.35 -9.23 -17.81
CA MET A 251 4.10 -9.42 -19.06
C MET A 251 3.38 -8.81 -20.26
N GLU A 252 2.09 -9.08 -20.39
CA GLU A 252 1.24 -8.54 -21.46
C GLU A 252 1.05 -7.03 -21.27
N TYR A 253 0.66 -6.60 -20.07
CA TYR A 253 0.38 -5.21 -19.79
C TYR A 253 1.59 -4.29 -19.98
N ALA A 254 2.77 -4.68 -19.49
CA ALA A 254 3.99 -3.90 -19.71
C ALA A 254 4.39 -3.84 -21.19
N ARG A 255 4.14 -4.91 -21.96
CA ARG A 255 4.37 -4.94 -23.41
C ARG A 255 3.45 -3.97 -24.14
N ASP A 256 2.17 -3.97 -23.80
CA ASP A 256 1.16 -3.08 -24.39
C ASP A 256 1.47 -1.62 -24.09
N LEU A 257 1.76 -1.30 -22.81
CA LEU A 257 2.16 0.06 -22.41
C LEU A 257 3.41 0.52 -23.15
N GLY A 258 4.45 -0.33 -23.24
CA GLY A 258 5.68 0.01 -23.94
C GLY A 258 5.48 0.21 -25.44
N TYR A 259 4.70 -0.66 -26.08
CA TYR A 259 4.34 -0.53 -27.50
C TYR A 259 3.57 0.76 -27.78
N CYS A 260 2.52 1.02 -27.01
CA CYS A 260 1.69 2.22 -27.15
C CYS A 260 2.48 3.50 -26.85
N ALA A 261 3.33 3.51 -25.83
CA ALA A 261 4.20 4.66 -25.53
C ALA A 261 5.15 4.97 -26.69
N ALA A 262 5.79 3.94 -27.27
CA ALA A 262 6.65 4.12 -28.44
C ALA A 262 5.86 4.62 -29.65
N LYS A 263 4.70 4.03 -29.96
CA LYS A 263 3.83 4.47 -31.05
C LYS A 263 3.35 5.91 -30.87
N TYR A 264 2.96 6.30 -29.66
CA TYR A 264 2.52 7.64 -29.34
C TYR A 264 3.66 8.66 -29.54
N LEU A 265 4.87 8.38 -29.02
CA LEU A 265 6.05 9.22 -29.26
C LEU A 265 6.41 9.35 -30.75
N LEU A 266 6.32 8.26 -31.51
CA LEU A 266 6.59 8.27 -32.95
C LEU A 266 5.55 9.09 -33.73
N ALA A 267 4.30 9.09 -33.30
CA ALA A 267 3.22 9.90 -33.88
C ALA A 267 3.27 11.39 -33.47
N GLY A 268 4.30 11.82 -32.73
CA GLY A 268 4.44 13.20 -32.26
C GLY A 268 3.77 13.47 -30.91
N GLY A 269 3.28 12.43 -30.22
CA GLY A 269 2.81 12.53 -28.84
C GLY A 269 3.89 13.05 -27.89
N ASN A 270 3.46 13.79 -26.87
CA ASN A 270 4.30 14.44 -25.87
C ASN A 270 3.51 14.65 -24.56
N SER A 271 4.21 14.96 -23.47
CA SER A 271 3.69 15.47 -22.20
C SER A 271 2.59 14.59 -21.59
N ALA A 272 2.81 13.27 -21.54
CA ALA A 272 1.79 12.34 -21.07
C ALA A 272 2.35 11.13 -20.32
N MET A 273 1.59 10.65 -19.34
CA MET A 273 1.67 9.29 -18.82
C MET A 273 0.79 8.38 -19.68
N VAL A 274 1.28 7.19 -20.05
CA VAL A 274 0.49 6.21 -20.80
C VAL A 274 -0.35 5.34 -19.89
N SER A 275 -1.53 4.95 -20.37
CA SER A 275 -2.40 4.00 -19.68
C SER A 275 -3.17 3.13 -20.67
N MET A 276 -3.63 1.96 -20.22
CA MET A 276 -4.61 1.14 -20.93
C MET A 276 -5.91 1.10 -20.11
N GLN A 277 -7.01 1.56 -20.69
CA GLN A 277 -8.32 1.68 -20.02
C GLN A 277 -9.35 0.93 -20.84
N GLY A 278 -9.93 -0.15 -20.27
CA GLY A 278 -10.91 -0.98 -20.99
C GLY A 278 -10.39 -1.55 -22.32
N GLY A 279 -9.09 -1.84 -22.42
CA GLY A 279 -8.45 -2.32 -23.65
C GLY A 279 -8.04 -1.22 -24.64
N HIS A 280 -8.30 0.06 -24.33
CA HIS A 280 -7.94 1.19 -25.17
C HIS A 280 -6.73 1.95 -24.62
N PHE A 281 -5.84 2.37 -25.52
CA PHE A 281 -4.75 3.29 -25.16
C PHE A 281 -5.31 4.67 -24.85
N VAL A 282 -5.02 5.19 -23.66
CA VAL A 282 -5.45 6.54 -23.24
C VAL A 282 -4.24 7.29 -22.66
N PRO A 283 -3.75 8.35 -23.32
CA PRO A 283 -2.70 9.19 -22.78
C PRO A 283 -3.28 10.16 -21.74
N ILE A 284 -2.72 10.17 -20.53
CA ILE A 284 -3.09 11.10 -19.46
C ILE A 284 -2.06 12.23 -19.44
N ARG A 285 -2.50 13.47 -19.67
CA ARG A 285 -1.60 14.63 -19.77
C ARG A 285 -0.92 14.91 -18.44
N PHE A 286 0.37 15.27 -18.46
CA PHE A 286 1.09 15.61 -17.23
C PHE A 286 0.41 16.72 -16.41
N SER A 287 -0.14 17.73 -17.08
CA SER A 287 -0.89 18.81 -16.43
C SER A 287 -2.10 18.33 -15.62
N SER A 288 -2.69 17.18 -15.99
CA SER A 288 -3.82 16.59 -15.27
C SER A 288 -3.42 15.79 -14.03
N LEU A 289 -2.14 15.46 -13.87
CA LEU A 289 -1.62 14.66 -12.75
C LEU A 289 -1.15 15.50 -11.57
N ILE A 290 -0.98 16.81 -11.76
CA ILE A 290 -0.51 17.73 -10.73
C ILE A 290 -1.68 18.10 -9.82
N ASP A 291 -1.42 18.06 -8.52
CA ASP A 291 -2.20 18.74 -7.52
C ASP A 291 -1.78 20.22 -7.48
N PHE A 292 -2.69 21.13 -7.82
CA PHE A 292 -2.38 22.56 -7.93
C PHE A 292 -2.07 23.22 -6.58
N GLU A 293 -2.50 22.64 -5.45
CA GLU A 293 -2.22 23.18 -4.12
C GLU A 293 -0.82 22.80 -3.66
N THR A 294 -0.42 21.56 -3.91
CA THR A 294 0.88 21.03 -3.45
C THR A 294 1.99 21.15 -4.49
N GLY A 295 1.64 21.37 -5.77
CA GLY A 295 2.58 21.37 -6.90
C GLY A 295 3.21 20.00 -7.18
N ARG A 296 2.71 18.93 -6.56
CA ARG A 296 3.21 17.55 -6.71
C ARG A 296 2.20 16.69 -7.46
N THR A 297 2.63 15.52 -7.91
CA THR A 297 1.72 14.54 -8.51
C THR A 297 0.72 14.03 -7.46
N ARG A 298 -0.56 13.96 -7.83
CA ARG A 298 -1.59 13.30 -7.01
C ARG A 298 -1.21 11.84 -6.78
N ILE A 299 -1.63 11.32 -5.64
CA ILE A 299 -1.43 9.94 -5.23
C ILE A 299 -2.79 9.27 -5.18
N ARG A 300 -2.89 8.08 -5.76
CA ARG A 300 -4.09 7.26 -5.67
C ARG A 300 -4.10 6.48 -4.35
N LEU A 301 -4.96 6.90 -3.43
CA LEU A 301 -5.22 6.21 -2.18
C LEU A 301 -6.22 5.06 -2.35
N VAL A 302 -6.26 4.14 -1.38
CA VAL A 302 -7.35 3.17 -1.28
C VAL A 302 -8.65 3.89 -0.92
N ASP A 303 -9.69 3.69 -1.72
CA ASP A 303 -11.04 4.14 -1.39
C ASP A 303 -11.67 3.20 -0.33
N THR A 304 -11.65 3.64 0.92
CA THR A 304 -12.22 2.93 2.08
C THR A 304 -13.75 2.97 2.14
N HIS A 305 -14.40 3.73 1.25
CA HIS A 305 -15.85 3.74 1.07
C HIS A 305 -16.32 2.83 -0.06
N SER A 306 -15.41 2.31 -0.87
CA SER A 306 -15.76 1.40 -1.97
C SER A 306 -16.32 0.06 -1.48
N THR A 307 -17.26 -0.51 -2.25
CA THR A 307 -17.72 -1.90 -2.07
C THR A 307 -16.56 -2.89 -2.01
N ARG A 308 -15.51 -2.69 -2.82
CA ARG A 308 -14.34 -3.58 -2.85
C ARG A 308 -13.61 -3.62 -1.51
N TYR A 309 -13.44 -2.46 -0.85
CA TYR A 309 -12.83 -2.38 0.47
C TYR A 309 -13.79 -2.89 1.55
N ALA A 310 -15.07 -2.52 1.52
CA ALA A 310 -16.07 -2.98 2.49
C ALA A 310 -16.14 -4.52 2.55
N ILE A 311 -16.14 -5.19 1.38
CA ILE A 311 -16.06 -6.66 1.30
C ILE A 311 -14.77 -7.16 1.94
N ALA A 312 -13.62 -6.58 1.59
CA ALA A 312 -12.33 -7.00 2.13
C ALA A 312 -12.33 -6.92 3.67
N ARG A 313 -12.77 -5.79 4.20
CA ARG A 313 -12.84 -5.52 5.64
C ARG A 313 -13.82 -6.45 6.35
N ARG A 314 -14.96 -6.80 5.73
CA ARG A 314 -15.96 -7.70 6.34
C ARG A 314 -15.42 -9.10 6.60
N TYR A 315 -14.53 -9.61 5.73
CA TYR A 315 -13.89 -10.92 5.89
C TYR A 315 -12.72 -10.93 6.87
N MET A 316 -12.24 -9.77 7.32
CA MET A 316 -11.19 -9.70 8.33
C MET A 316 -11.74 -10.00 9.73
N ILE A 317 -10.92 -10.62 10.58
CA ILE A 317 -11.20 -10.80 12.00
C ILE A 317 -10.70 -9.57 12.75
N ARG A 318 -11.64 -8.69 13.09
CA ARG A 318 -11.46 -7.45 13.86
C ARG A 318 -12.65 -7.29 14.79
N LEU A 319 -12.51 -6.46 15.82
CA LEU A 319 -13.67 -5.97 16.58
C LEU A 319 -14.47 -5.01 15.67
N ARG A 320 -15.80 -5.15 15.68
CA ARG A 320 -16.76 -4.44 14.83
C ARG A 320 -17.98 -4.02 15.64
N ARG A 321 -18.79 -3.09 15.13
CA ARG A 321 -20.07 -2.66 15.75
C ARG A 321 -20.94 -3.84 16.19
N ASP A 322 -21.22 -4.77 15.27
CA ASP A 322 -22.03 -5.97 15.55
C ASP A 322 -21.51 -6.79 16.76
N ASP A 323 -20.20 -6.78 17.01
CA ASP A 323 -19.59 -7.53 18.12
C ASP A 323 -19.87 -6.89 19.49
N PHE A 324 -20.08 -5.57 19.53
CA PHE A 324 -20.41 -4.80 20.74
C PHE A 324 -21.93 -4.67 20.97
N ASP A 325 -22.72 -4.91 19.93
CA ASP A 325 -24.19 -4.95 19.96
C ASP A 325 -24.73 -6.34 20.36
N ASP A 326 -23.95 -7.40 20.14
CA ASP A 326 -24.27 -8.76 20.58
C ASP A 326 -23.71 -9.04 22.00
N PRO A 327 -24.58 -9.14 23.03
CA PRO A 327 -24.14 -9.36 24.41
C PRO A 327 -23.39 -10.69 24.61
N HIS A 328 -23.70 -11.71 23.80
CA HIS A 328 -23.08 -13.02 23.91
C HIS A 328 -21.65 -13.01 23.36
N GLU A 329 -21.44 -12.36 22.21
CA GLU A 329 -20.10 -12.19 21.64
C GLU A 329 -19.23 -11.30 22.53
N LEU A 330 -19.77 -10.16 22.98
CA LEU A 330 -19.05 -9.25 23.88
C LEU A 330 -18.62 -9.96 25.18
N ALA A 331 -19.49 -10.80 25.76
CA ALA A 331 -19.16 -11.60 26.93
C ALA A 331 -18.03 -12.61 26.67
N LYS A 332 -17.97 -13.23 25.49
CA LYS A 332 -16.86 -14.13 25.12
C LYS A 332 -15.53 -13.39 25.05
N PHE A 333 -15.51 -12.19 24.45
CA PHE A 333 -14.27 -11.41 24.35
C PHE A 333 -13.79 -10.95 25.72
N ALA A 334 -14.69 -10.39 26.54
CA ALA A 334 -14.38 -9.95 27.91
C ALA A 334 -13.88 -11.11 28.79
N ALA A 335 -14.52 -12.29 28.71
CA ALA A 335 -14.09 -13.49 29.42
C ALA A 335 -12.70 -14.00 28.98
N THR A 336 -12.35 -13.84 27.70
CA THR A 336 -11.04 -14.25 27.14
C THR A 336 -9.88 -13.48 27.78
N VAL A 337 -10.13 -12.26 28.25
CA VAL A 337 -9.14 -11.39 28.90
C VAL A 337 -9.49 -11.08 30.37
N HIS A 338 -10.38 -11.89 30.97
CA HIS A 338 -10.74 -11.82 32.38
C HIS A 338 -11.20 -10.44 32.88
N MET A 339 -11.95 -9.68 32.08
CA MET A 339 -12.46 -8.36 32.45
C MET A 339 -13.99 -8.30 32.45
N SER A 340 -14.54 -7.25 33.07
CA SER A 340 -15.97 -6.97 32.99
C SER A 340 -16.37 -6.49 31.58
N LEU A 341 -17.67 -6.56 31.26
CA LEU A 341 -18.19 -6.03 29.98
C LEU A 341 -17.94 -4.52 29.85
N GLU A 342 -18.08 -3.79 30.96
CA GLU A 342 -17.89 -2.35 31.02
C GLU A 342 -16.43 -1.97 30.75
N ASP A 343 -15.49 -2.66 31.39
CA ASP A 343 -14.05 -2.44 31.17
C ASP A 343 -13.66 -2.77 29.73
N PHE A 344 -14.20 -3.85 29.15
CA PHE A 344 -13.94 -4.22 27.76
C PHE A 344 -14.41 -3.13 26.79
N ARG A 345 -15.61 -2.60 27.02
CA ARG A 345 -16.17 -1.49 26.23
C ARG A 345 -15.30 -0.25 26.35
N GLN A 346 -14.94 0.16 27.57
CA GLN A 346 -14.09 1.32 27.82
C GLN A 346 -12.74 1.21 27.09
N GLN A 347 -12.16 0.00 27.02
CA GLN A 347 -10.85 -0.20 26.40
C GLN A 347 -10.88 -0.36 24.89
N PHE A 348 -11.92 -0.95 24.29
CA PHE A 348 -11.89 -1.35 22.88
C PHE A 348 -13.00 -0.77 21.99
N GLU A 349 -14.10 -0.28 22.56
CA GLU A 349 -15.23 0.21 21.76
C GLU A 349 -14.87 1.44 20.92
N TYR A 350 -13.91 2.25 21.37
CA TYR A 350 -13.46 3.39 20.58
C TYR A 350 -12.92 3.01 19.19
N LEU A 351 -12.46 1.76 19.01
CA LEU A 351 -11.96 1.25 17.72
C LEU A 351 -13.03 1.17 16.64
N ILE A 352 -14.30 1.01 17.02
CA ILE A 352 -15.43 0.88 16.09
C ILE A 352 -16.08 2.24 15.76
N GLY A 353 -15.66 3.31 16.43
CA GLY A 353 -16.11 4.67 16.16
C GLY A 353 -15.81 5.08 14.72
N TYR A 354 -14.66 4.69 14.20
CA TYR A 354 -14.19 5.00 12.83
C TYR A 354 -14.48 3.88 11.82
N GLU A 355 -15.26 2.87 12.20
CA GLU A 355 -15.64 1.82 11.25
C GLU A 355 -16.44 2.42 10.08
N PRO A 356 -16.06 2.16 8.82
CA PRO A 356 -16.83 2.61 7.67
C PRO A 356 -18.28 2.07 7.76
N PRO A 357 -19.27 2.82 7.27
CA PRO A 357 -20.65 2.35 7.33
C PRO A 357 -20.80 1.01 6.60
N PRO A 358 -21.66 0.10 7.11
CA PRO A 358 -21.82 -1.23 6.55
C PRO A 358 -22.20 -1.16 5.06
N LEU A 359 -21.75 -2.16 4.31
CA LEU A 359 -22.13 -2.32 2.92
C LEU A 359 -23.64 -2.63 2.85
N PHE A 360 -24.37 -1.76 2.16
CA PHE A 360 -25.80 -1.93 1.90
C PHE A 360 -26.00 -2.12 0.40
N ILE A 361 -26.59 -3.24 0.01
CA ILE A 361 -26.95 -3.58 -1.37
C ILE A 361 -28.43 -3.89 -1.35
N ASP A 362 -29.22 -3.13 -2.11
CA ASP A 362 -30.64 -3.35 -2.28
C ASP A 362 -30.93 -4.11 -3.60
N ALA A 363 -32.21 -4.22 -3.97
CA ALA A 363 -32.63 -4.92 -5.18
C ALA A 363 -32.19 -4.23 -6.48
N GLU A 364 -31.85 -2.94 -6.45
CA GLU A 364 -31.37 -2.16 -7.61
C GLU A 364 -29.84 -2.10 -7.67
N GLY A 365 -29.15 -2.50 -6.60
CA GLY A 365 -27.70 -2.67 -6.55
C GLY A 365 -27.07 -1.93 -5.38
N GLU A 366 -25.87 -1.40 -5.58
CA GLU A 366 -25.25 -0.50 -4.61
C GLU A 366 -25.99 0.84 -4.65
N ALA A 367 -26.76 1.13 -3.60
CA ALA A 367 -27.42 2.42 -3.46
C ALA A 367 -26.35 3.52 -3.53
N SER A 368 -26.44 4.41 -4.53
CA SER A 368 -25.57 5.58 -4.61
C SER A 368 -25.70 6.35 -3.31
N ARG A 369 -24.65 6.36 -2.48
CA ARG A 369 -24.60 7.17 -1.26
C ARG A 369 -24.59 8.64 -1.69
N GLY A 370 -25.78 9.21 -1.90
CA GLY A 370 -25.96 10.65 -1.94
C GLY A 370 -25.56 11.20 -0.58
N ASN A 371 -24.64 12.16 -0.57
CA ASN A 371 -24.23 12.92 0.62
C ASN A 371 -25.44 13.21 1.52
N LYS A 372 -25.49 12.59 2.69
CA LYS A 372 -26.26 13.06 3.83
C LYS A 372 -25.33 13.16 5.03
#